data_AF-Q8TSG0-F1
#
_entry.id   AF-Q8TSG0-F1
#
_cell.length_a   1.000
_cell.length_b   1.000
_cell.length_c   1.000
_cell.angle_alpha   90.00
_cell.angle_beta   90.00
_cell.angle_gamma   90.00
#
_symmetry.space_group_name_H-M   'P 1'
#
loop_
_entity.id
_entity.type
_entity.pdbx_description
1 polymer ?
#
loop_
_entity_poly.entity_id
_entity_poly.type
_entity_poly.pdbx_seq_one_letter_code
_entity_poly.pdbx_strand_id
1 'polypeptide(L)'
;MSAYRSNGGLEKPHKTRYYAAKVDPDFDEKARKVLGTYKEVKKLKKEFKKKKKVDRVILSCDEKTGIQAIENKYPDVMPTEGKYPMMARDYEYIRHGTLSLFACIDLITGKVYHKVFEKGRSREFIEIIKEIVSDYQDTKIVATLDNHKIHTSEETNKYISTLGKGKLKFVFTPKHASWLNIIESFISKMSRGFLKAIRVKSIMELKNRIDQYINLLNEEPVVFVWKYKVEGEDRIPGGIEI
;
A
#
# COMPACT_ATOMS: atom_id res chain seq x y z
N MET A 1 13.01 -10.68 -41.25
CA MET A 1 11.81 -9.97 -41.71
C MET A 1 10.60 -10.87 -41.46
N SER A 2 9.81 -10.61 -40.42
CA SER A 2 8.42 -11.09 -40.23
C SER A 2 7.93 -10.46 -38.92
N ALA A 3 7.30 -9.29 -38.99
CA ALA A 3 5.84 -9.10 -38.99
C ALA A 3 5.35 -8.62 -37.61
N TYR A 4 5.68 -7.36 -37.29
CA TYR A 4 4.88 -6.57 -36.36
C TYR A 4 3.47 -6.47 -36.95
N ARG A 5 2.51 -7.22 -36.41
CA ARG A 5 1.09 -6.97 -36.68
C ARG A 5 0.75 -5.60 -36.11
N SER A 6 0.64 -4.62 -36.99
CA SER A 6 0.01 -3.33 -36.76
C SER A 6 -1.46 -3.57 -36.39
N ASN A 7 -1.79 -3.50 -35.11
CA ASN A 7 -3.18 -3.33 -34.71
C ASN A 7 -3.63 -1.95 -35.22
N GLY A 8 -4.37 -1.94 -36.34
CA GLY A 8 -4.95 -0.77 -37.00
C GLY A 8 -6.02 -0.09 -36.15
N GLY A 9 -5.66 0.44 -34.99
CA GLY A 9 -6.47 1.40 -34.27
C GLY A 9 -6.12 2.81 -34.75
N LEU A 10 -7.12 3.55 -35.23
CA LEU A 10 -7.01 4.98 -35.54
C LEU A 10 -6.23 5.72 -34.44
N GLU A 11 -5.26 6.54 -34.84
CA GLU A 11 -4.54 7.44 -33.94
C GLU A 11 -5.55 8.35 -33.22
N LYS A 12 -5.48 8.39 -31.89
CA LYS A 12 -6.40 9.18 -31.04
C LYS A 12 -5.61 10.27 -30.32
N PRO A 13 -5.22 11.37 -31.00
CA PRO A 13 -4.41 12.44 -30.40
C PRO A 13 -5.10 13.13 -29.21
N HIS A 14 -6.44 13.05 -29.12
CA HIS A 14 -7.22 13.52 -27.98
C HIS A 14 -7.14 12.59 -26.74
N LYS A 15 -6.50 11.42 -26.85
CA LYS A 15 -6.34 10.48 -25.74
C LYS A 15 -4.91 10.49 -25.24
N THR A 16 -4.72 11.00 -24.03
CA THR A 16 -3.44 10.90 -23.32
C THR A 16 -3.38 9.56 -22.58
N ARG A 17 -2.34 8.76 -22.84
CA ARG A 17 -2.00 7.59 -22.04
C ARG A 17 -0.72 7.87 -21.29
N TYR A 18 -0.76 7.68 -19.97
CA TYR A 18 0.44 7.72 -19.15
C TYR A 18 1.20 6.39 -19.29
N TYR A 19 2.53 6.47 -19.41
CA TYR A 19 3.42 5.31 -19.35
C TYR A 19 4.45 5.53 -18.24
N ALA A 20 4.89 4.45 -17.61
CA ALA A 20 6.00 4.51 -16.66
C ALA A 20 7.31 4.47 -17.45
N ALA A 21 8.08 5.56 -17.41
CA ALA A 21 9.45 5.53 -17.92
C ALA A 21 10.28 4.57 -17.06
N LYS A 22 11.06 3.68 -17.69
CA LYS A 22 12.04 2.83 -17.00
C LYS A 22 13.25 3.68 -16.60
N VAL A 23 13.09 4.50 -15.56
CA VAL A 23 14.16 5.38 -15.05
C VAL A 23 15.17 4.61 -14.19
N ASP A 24 14.77 3.44 -13.67
CA ASP A 24 15.62 2.56 -12.89
C ASP A 24 16.45 1.66 -13.82
N PRO A 25 17.80 1.71 -13.79
CA PRO A 25 18.64 0.79 -14.59
C PRO A 25 18.34 -0.68 -14.28
N ASP A 26 17.95 -0.97 -13.04
CA ASP A 26 17.66 -2.33 -12.55
C ASP A 26 16.16 -2.63 -12.53
N PHE A 27 15.36 -1.91 -13.34
CA PHE A 27 13.89 -1.98 -13.30
C PHE A 27 13.38 -3.41 -13.41
N ASP A 28 13.80 -4.14 -14.44
CA ASP A 28 13.30 -5.49 -14.72
C ASP A 28 13.76 -6.48 -13.63
N GLU A 29 14.98 -6.34 -13.08
CA GLU A 29 15.46 -7.21 -12.01
C GLU A 29 14.68 -6.99 -10.70
N LYS A 30 14.50 -5.73 -10.28
CA LYS A 30 13.72 -5.38 -9.08
C LYS A 30 12.26 -5.80 -9.23
N ALA A 31 11.67 -5.58 -10.41
CA ALA A 31 10.32 -6.01 -10.68
C ALA A 31 10.16 -7.53 -10.61
N ARG A 32 11.10 -8.30 -11.17
CA ARG A 32 11.11 -9.77 -11.04
C ARG A 32 11.21 -10.22 -9.58
N LYS A 33 12.03 -9.54 -8.76
CA LYS A 33 12.13 -9.83 -7.32
C LYS A 33 10.79 -9.62 -6.62
N VAL A 34 10.11 -8.49 -6.85
CA VAL A 34 8.78 -8.19 -6.28
C VAL A 34 7.74 -9.19 -6.77
N LEU A 35 7.67 -9.46 -8.08
CA LEU A 35 6.72 -10.45 -8.61
C LEU A 35 7.00 -11.86 -8.12
N GLY A 36 8.27 -12.18 -7.86
CA GLY A 36 8.72 -13.40 -7.20
C GLY A 36 8.11 -13.57 -5.80
N THR A 37 8.07 -12.50 -4.99
CA THR A 37 7.42 -12.56 -3.67
C THR A 37 5.92 -12.86 -3.82
N TYR A 38 5.23 -12.27 -4.80
CA TYR A 38 3.81 -12.57 -5.03
C TYR A 38 3.54 -13.99 -5.54
N LYS A 39 4.44 -14.57 -6.33
CA LYS A 39 4.39 -16.01 -6.67
C LYS A 39 4.55 -16.87 -5.42
N GLU A 40 5.48 -16.51 -4.54
CA GLU A 40 5.75 -17.20 -3.28
C GLU A 40 4.53 -17.14 -2.33
N VAL A 41 3.86 -15.98 -2.22
CA VAL A 41 2.62 -15.83 -1.45
C VAL A 41 1.58 -16.89 -1.85
N LYS A 42 1.42 -17.18 -3.15
CA LYS A 42 0.45 -18.19 -3.61
C LYS A 42 0.79 -19.60 -3.11
N LYS A 43 2.07 -19.93 -2.97
CA LYS A 43 2.54 -21.21 -2.41
C LYS A 43 2.33 -21.23 -0.89
N LEU A 44 2.80 -20.19 -0.19
CA LEU A 44 2.67 -20.06 1.25
C LEU A 44 1.22 -20.05 1.72
N LYS A 45 0.29 -19.45 0.97
CA LYS A 45 -1.15 -19.52 1.25
C LYS A 45 -1.69 -20.94 1.25
N LYS A 46 -1.24 -21.79 0.31
CA LYS A 46 -1.66 -23.20 0.24
C LYS A 46 -1.09 -23.98 1.43
N GLU A 47 0.14 -23.69 1.83
CA GLU A 47 0.78 -24.31 2.99
C GLU A 47 0.12 -23.86 4.30
N PHE A 48 -0.14 -22.56 4.45
CA PHE A 48 -0.85 -21.99 5.59
C PHE A 48 -2.24 -22.61 5.77
N LYS A 49 -2.99 -22.82 4.68
CA LYS A 49 -4.28 -23.53 4.73
C LYS A 49 -4.17 -24.98 5.23
N LYS A 50 -3.04 -25.66 5.01
CA LYS A 50 -2.84 -27.05 5.40
C LYS A 50 -2.25 -27.20 6.81
N LYS A 51 -1.19 -26.45 7.11
CA LYS A 51 -0.37 -26.60 8.32
C LYS A 51 -0.62 -25.52 9.37
N LYS A 52 -1.40 -24.47 9.05
CA LYS A 52 -1.59 -23.24 9.86
C LYS A 52 -0.30 -22.55 10.30
N LYS A 53 0.85 -22.92 9.72
CA LYS A 53 2.18 -22.36 10.01
C LYS A 53 2.96 -22.25 8.72
N VAL A 54 3.74 -21.17 8.60
CA VAL A 54 4.65 -20.90 7.49
C VAL A 54 5.99 -20.42 8.04
N ASP A 55 7.07 -20.78 7.34
CA ASP A 55 8.43 -20.41 7.76
C ASP A 55 8.76 -18.94 7.47
N ARG A 56 7.96 -18.31 6.61
CA ARG A 56 8.07 -16.89 6.28
C ARG A 56 6.72 -16.26 5.97
N VAL A 57 6.61 -14.96 6.23
CA VAL A 57 5.49 -14.09 5.85
C VAL A 57 5.97 -13.03 4.88
N ILE A 58 5.05 -12.62 4.00
CA ILE A 58 5.33 -11.60 2.99
C ILE A 58 4.39 -10.44 3.23
N LEU A 59 4.98 -9.30 3.58
CA LEU A 59 4.29 -8.06 3.84
C LEU A 59 4.45 -7.12 2.63
N SER A 60 3.46 -6.29 2.41
CA SER A 60 3.53 -5.15 1.50
C SER A 60 3.24 -3.92 2.34
N CYS A 61 4.19 -2.98 2.40
CA CYS A 61 4.05 -1.80 3.24
C CYS A 61 4.33 -0.51 2.49
N ASP A 62 3.72 0.55 2.98
CA ASP A 62 3.80 1.89 2.42
C ASP A 62 3.27 2.92 3.42
N GLU A 63 3.58 4.20 3.14
CA GLU A 63 3.13 5.33 3.92
C GLU A 63 2.11 6.19 3.16
N LYS A 64 1.02 6.53 3.84
CA LYS A 64 0.18 7.65 3.43
C LYS A 64 0.49 8.86 4.30
N THR A 65 1.27 9.79 3.77
CA THR A 65 1.59 11.06 4.42
C THR A 65 0.53 12.13 4.14
N GLY A 66 0.49 13.17 4.98
CA GLY A 66 -0.34 14.36 4.73
C GLY A 66 -1.85 14.14 4.82
N ILE A 67 -2.31 13.19 5.64
CA ILE A 67 -3.74 12.98 5.87
C ILE A 67 -4.27 14.15 6.71
N GLN A 68 -4.99 15.06 6.08
CA GLN A 68 -5.49 16.28 6.70
C GLN A 68 -6.72 16.01 7.59
N ALA A 69 -6.70 16.51 8.83
CA ALA A 69 -7.87 16.63 9.68
C ALA A 69 -8.67 17.88 9.25
N ILE A 70 -9.89 17.66 8.77
CA ILE A 70 -10.77 18.68 8.19
C ILE A 70 -12.11 18.67 8.92
N GLU A 71 -12.49 19.81 9.48
CA GLU A 71 -13.83 20.08 10.00
C GLU A 71 -14.60 20.92 8.98
N ASN A 72 -15.90 20.68 8.83
CA ASN A 72 -16.73 21.58 8.03
C ASN A 72 -17.04 22.85 8.85
N LYS A 73 -16.97 24.02 8.23
CA LYS A 73 -17.38 25.26 8.90
C LYS A 73 -18.90 25.34 9.07
N TYR A 74 -19.65 24.77 8.11
CA TYR A 74 -21.11 24.69 8.11
C TYR A 74 -21.56 23.22 8.01
N PRO A 75 -22.72 22.84 8.57
CA PRO A 75 -23.18 21.44 8.54
C PRO A 75 -23.39 20.95 7.11
N ASP A 76 -23.14 19.65 6.88
CA ASP A 76 -23.50 18.99 5.63
C ASP A 76 -25.03 19.02 5.47
N VAL A 77 -25.50 19.25 4.24
CA VAL A 77 -26.93 19.19 3.90
C VAL A 77 -27.25 17.78 3.42
N MET A 78 -28.20 17.12 4.08
CA MET A 78 -28.62 15.78 3.74
C MET A 78 -29.43 15.75 2.42
N PRO A 79 -29.41 14.63 1.67
CA PRO A 79 -30.26 14.45 0.52
C PRO A 79 -31.71 14.74 0.88
N THR A 80 -32.37 15.60 0.10
CA THR A 80 -33.76 16.01 0.30
C THR A 80 -34.45 15.97 -1.04
N GLU A 81 -35.59 15.28 -1.11
CA GLU A 81 -36.38 15.15 -2.33
C GLU A 81 -36.71 16.54 -2.92
N GLY A 82 -36.54 16.67 -4.23
CA GLY A 82 -36.78 17.93 -4.96
C GLY A 82 -35.74 19.04 -4.77
N LYS A 83 -34.72 18.89 -3.91
CA LYS A 83 -33.68 19.92 -3.69
C LYS A 83 -32.24 19.42 -3.81
N TYR A 84 -31.89 18.36 -3.06
CA TYR A 84 -30.53 17.81 -3.03
C TYR A 84 -30.58 16.30 -3.28
N PRO A 85 -30.13 15.80 -4.46
CA PRO A 85 -30.14 14.36 -4.76
C PRO A 85 -29.05 13.58 -4.02
N MET A 86 -28.07 14.27 -3.43
CA MET A 86 -26.98 13.70 -2.64
C MET A 86 -26.58 14.67 -1.54
N MET A 87 -25.75 14.22 -0.59
CA MET A 87 -25.21 15.07 0.46
C MET A 87 -24.45 16.24 -0.17
N ALA A 88 -24.83 17.47 0.20
CA ALA A 88 -24.15 18.68 -0.25
C ALA A 88 -23.27 19.23 0.88
N ARG A 89 -22.08 19.68 0.51
CA ARG A 89 -21.06 20.17 1.45
C ARG A 89 -20.59 21.54 1.01
N ASP A 90 -20.50 22.45 1.96
CA ASP A 90 -19.97 23.79 1.73
C ASP A 90 -18.45 23.77 1.44
N TYR A 91 -17.97 24.79 0.73
CA TYR A 91 -16.56 24.89 0.35
C TYR A 91 -15.67 25.32 1.52
N GLU A 92 -16.20 25.97 2.56
CA GLU A 92 -15.42 26.42 3.70
C GLU A 92 -15.19 25.30 4.73
N TYR A 93 -13.93 25.20 5.18
CA TYR A 93 -13.49 24.19 6.13
C TYR A 93 -12.40 24.71 7.06
N ILE A 94 -12.27 24.07 8.22
CA ILE A 94 -11.22 24.35 9.21
C ILE A 94 -10.21 23.20 9.18
N ARG A 95 -8.92 23.55 9.17
CA ARG A 95 -7.80 22.59 9.17
C ARG A 95 -7.25 22.44 10.58
N HIS A 96 -7.21 21.20 11.06
CA HIS A 96 -6.67 20.88 12.39
C HIS A 96 -5.25 20.33 12.37
N GLY A 97 -4.65 20.18 11.18
CA GLY A 97 -3.30 19.63 10.96
C GLY A 97 -3.33 18.29 10.22
N THR A 98 -2.18 17.61 10.14
CA THR A 98 -2.00 16.42 9.30
C THR A 98 -1.40 15.25 10.06
N LEU A 99 -1.77 14.03 9.65
CA LEU A 99 -1.19 12.78 10.12
C LEU A 99 -0.51 12.02 8.97
N SER A 100 0.39 11.11 9.35
CA SER A 100 1.03 10.13 8.50
C SER A 100 0.66 8.74 8.98
N LEU A 101 0.12 7.93 8.08
CA LEU A 101 -0.22 6.52 8.31
C LEU A 101 0.90 5.65 7.73
N PHE A 102 1.47 4.79 8.57
CA PHE A 102 2.26 3.65 8.12
C PHE A 102 1.36 2.42 8.12
N ALA A 103 1.34 1.67 7.02
CA ALA A 103 0.55 0.46 6.93
C ALA A 103 1.34 -0.67 6.26
N CYS A 104 1.24 -1.87 6.82
CA CYS A 104 1.80 -3.11 6.29
C CYS A 104 0.70 -4.16 6.21
N ILE A 105 0.41 -4.68 5.03
CA ILE A 105 -0.52 -5.80 4.88
C ILE A 105 0.21 -7.12 4.78
N ASP A 106 -0.18 -8.09 5.61
CA ASP A 106 0.22 -9.48 5.43
C ASP A 106 -0.55 -10.08 4.26
N LEU A 107 0.19 -10.43 3.21
CA LEU A 107 -0.40 -10.94 2.00
C LEU A 107 -0.95 -12.35 2.16
N ILE A 108 -0.59 -13.10 3.23
CA ILE A 108 -1.10 -14.44 3.52
C ILE A 108 -2.44 -14.37 4.25
N THR A 109 -2.48 -13.67 5.39
CA THR A 109 -3.67 -13.58 6.26
C THR A 109 -4.61 -12.45 5.89
N GLY A 110 -4.12 -11.40 5.23
CA GLY A 110 -4.87 -10.17 4.97
C GLY A 110 -4.85 -9.17 6.12
N LYS A 111 -4.24 -9.51 7.27
CA LYS A 111 -4.12 -8.60 8.42
C LYS A 111 -3.32 -7.35 8.03
N VAL A 112 -3.83 -6.18 8.38
CA VAL A 112 -3.19 -4.89 8.18
C VAL A 112 -2.63 -4.38 9.51
N TYR A 113 -1.31 -4.36 9.61
CA TYR A 113 -0.60 -3.63 10.66
C TYR A 113 -0.60 -2.15 10.32
N HIS A 114 -0.84 -1.30 11.30
CA HIS A 114 -0.85 0.14 11.07
C HIS A 114 -0.38 0.91 12.30
N LYS A 115 0.20 2.08 12.05
CA LYS A 115 0.40 3.12 13.06
C LYS A 115 0.20 4.50 12.44
N VAL A 116 -0.40 5.38 13.21
CA VAL A 116 -0.67 6.76 12.81
C VAL A 116 0.16 7.71 13.68
N PHE A 117 0.92 8.57 13.02
CA PHE A 117 1.83 9.52 13.65
C PHE A 117 1.63 10.93 13.09
N GLU A 118 2.04 11.94 13.83
CA GLU A 118 2.08 13.32 13.31
C GLU A 118 3.23 13.55 12.31
N LYS A 119 4.28 12.73 12.39
CA LYS A 119 5.50 12.82 11.56
C LYS A 119 5.85 11.45 10.99
N GLY A 120 6.46 11.43 9.81
CA GLY A 120 6.90 10.19 9.14
C GLY A 120 8.42 10.09 9.04
N ARG A 121 9.13 9.96 10.17
CA ARG A 121 10.59 9.74 10.18
C ARG A 121 10.91 8.26 10.35
N SER A 122 12.19 7.93 10.24
CA SER A 122 12.71 6.56 10.42
C SER A 122 12.33 5.94 11.76
N ARG A 123 12.33 6.71 12.86
CA ARG A 123 11.92 6.20 14.18
C ARG A 123 10.47 5.69 14.20
N GLU A 124 9.55 6.40 13.56
CA GLU A 124 8.14 6.01 13.47
C GLU A 124 7.98 4.75 12.61
N PHE A 125 8.76 4.64 11.52
CA PHE A 125 8.84 3.42 10.72
C PHE A 125 9.40 2.23 11.54
N ILE A 126 10.46 2.43 12.33
CA ILE A 126 11.04 1.39 13.16
C ILE A 126 10.04 0.91 14.22
N GLU A 127 9.23 1.79 14.78
CA GLU A 127 8.20 1.43 15.77
C GLU A 127 7.18 0.42 15.23
N ILE A 128 6.67 0.61 14.01
CA ILE A 128 5.75 -0.36 13.41
C ILE A 128 6.46 -1.67 13.05
N ILE A 129 7.71 -1.61 12.58
CA ILE A 129 8.48 -2.82 12.26
C ILE A 129 8.76 -3.63 13.53
N LYS A 130 9.05 -2.98 14.67
CA LYS A 130 9.20 -3.65 15.98
C LYS A 130 7.97 -4.45 16.38
N GLU A 131 6.79 -3.87 16.19
CA GLU A 131 5.51 -4.54 16.48
C GLU A 131 5.31 -5.77 15.58
N ILE A 132 5.56 -5.62 14.28
CA ILE A 132 5.49 -6.73 13.32
C ILE A 132 6.49 -7.84 13.66
N VAL A 133 7.73 -7.49 14.00
CA VAL A 133 8.76 -8.47 14.39
C VAL A 133 8.37 -9.20 15.68
N SER A 134 7.73 -8.50 16.62
CA SER A 134 7.23 -9.06 17.87
C SER A 134 6.08 -10.04 17.65
N ASP A 135 5.19 -9.79 16.68
CA ASP A 135 4.11 -10.71 16.30
C ASP A 135 4.63 -11.99 15.63
N TYR A 136 5.76 -11.90 14.91
CA TYR A 136 6.30 -12.98 14.09
C TYR A 136 7.61 -13.56 14.62
N GLN A 137 7.77 -13.83 15.92
CA GLN A 137 9.06 -14.21 16.54
C GLN A 137 9.80 -15.38 15.87
N ASP A 138 9.09 -16.43 15.46
CA ASP A 138 9.68 -17.64 14.85
C ASP A 138 9.64 -17.66 13.31
N THR A 139 9.17 -16.58 12.70
CA THR A 139 8.91 -16.52 11.26
C THR A 139 9.80 -15.47 10.60
N LYS A 140 10.32 -15.76 9.41
CA LYS A 140 11.07 -14.76 8.62
C LYS A 140 10.11 -13.79 7.95
N ILE A 141 10.46 -12.51 7.91
CA ILE A 141 9.63 -11.45 7.33
C ILE A 141 10.27 -10.95 6.05
N VAL A 142 9.51 -10.95 4.96
CA VAL A 142 9.89 -10.30 3.70
C VAL A 142 8.94 -9.13 3.47
N ALA A 143 9.40 -7.89 3.59
CA ALA A 143 8.58 -6.71 3.38
C ALA A 143 8.89 -6.07 2.02
N THR A 144 7.84 -5.89 1.21
CA THR A 144 7.90 -5.13 -0.03
C THR A 144 7.62 -3.66 0.27
N LEU A 145 8.53 -2.78 -0.14
CA LEU A 145 8.53 -1.35 0.18
C LEU A 145 8.91 -0.53 -1.07
N ASP A 146 8.63 0.76 -1.06
CA ASP A 146 9.18 1.68 -2.06
C ASP A 146 10.65 2.07 -1.72
N ASN A 147 11.27 2.96 -2.50
CA ASN A 147 12.65 3.39 -2.25
C ASN A 147 12.73 4.64 -1.33
N HIS A 148 11.74 4.90 -0.48
CA HIS A 148 11.74 6.07 0.38
C HIS A 148 12.92 6.03 1.37
N LYS A 149 13.53 7.21 1.62
CA LYS A 149 14.80 7.33 2.36
C LYS A 149 14.73 6.79 3.79
N ILE A 150 13.55 6.77 4.40
CA ILE A 150 13.38 6.25 5.76
C ILE A 150 13.65 4.75 5.85
N HIS A 151 13.41 3.99 4.77
CA HIS A 151 13.62 2.54 4.73
C HIS A 151 15.10 2.16 4.66
N THR A 152 15.94 3.03 4.11
CA THR A 152 17.38 2.81 3.94
C THR A 152 18.21 3.69 4.87
N SER A 153 17.59 4.35 5.83
CA SER A 153 18.30 5.23 6.77
C SER A 153 19.26 4.44 7.67
N GLU A 154 20.30 5.10 8.17
CA GLU A 154 21.26 4.48 9.10
C GLU A 154 20.56 3.92 10.35
N GLU A 155 19.60 4.66 10.90
CA GLU A 155 18.79 4.22 12.04
C GLU A 155 18.04 2.92 11.74
N THR A 156 17.40 2.84 10.56
CA THR A 156 16.68 1.64 10.12
C THR A 156 17.62 0.46 9.91
N ASN A 157 18.75 0.67 9.25
CA ASN A 157 19.75 -0.38 9.03
C ASN A 157 20.37 -0.87 10.33
N LYS A 158 20.61 0.02 11.30
CA LYS A 158 21.09 -0.32 12.64
C LYS A 158 20.07 -1.15 13.42
N TYR A 159 18.78 -0.86 13.28
CA TYR A 159 17.75 -1.70 13.87
C TYR A 159 17.66 -3.07 13.17
N ILE A 160 17.78 -3.15 11.84
CA ILE A 160 17.77 -4.42 11.12
C ILE A 160 18.96 -5.29 11.50
N SER A 161 20.14 -4.70 11.70
CA SER A 161 21.35 -5.45 12.09
C SER A 161 21.29 -6.03 13.49
N THR A 162 20.43 -5.49 14.37
CA THR A 162 20.19 -6.10 15.70
C THR A 162 19.28 -7.33 15.62
N LEU A 163 18.59 -7.53 14.49
CA LEU A 163 17.78 -8.71 14.25
C LEU A 163 18.65 -9.90 13.81
N GLY A 164 18.23 -11.12 14.17
CA GLY A 164 18.89 -12.34 13.71
C GLY A 164 19.02 -12.40 12.19
N LYS A 165 20.09 -13.01 11.68
CA LYS A 165 20.40 -13.03 10.24
C LYS A 165 19.21 -13.56 9.41
N GLY A 166 18.72 -12.71 8.51
CA GLY A 166 17.59 -13.05 7.63
C GLY A 166 16.22 -13.02 8.31
N LYS A 167 16.11 -12.44 9.51
CA LYS A 167 14.84 -12.23 10.22
C LYS A 167 13.91 -11.30 9.46
N LEU A 168 14.44 -10.19 8.96
CA LEU A 168 13.73 -9.19 8.18
C LEU A 168 14.51 -8.92 6.88
N LYS A 169 13.83 -9.00 5.75
CA LYS A 169 14.39 -8.69 4.43
C LYS A 169 13.48 -7.70 3.71
N PHE A 170 14.05 -6.59 3.25
CA PHE A 170 13.35 -5.65 2.38
C PHE A 170 13.52 -6.03 0.91
N VAL A 171 12.42 -5.89 0.17
CA VAL A 171 12.37 -6.03 -1.28
C VAL A 171 11.80 -4.73 -1.83
N PHE A 172 12.65 -3.94 -2.47
CA PHE A 172 12.26 -2.62 -2.97
C PHE A 172 11.59 -2.71 -4.34
N THR A 173 10.52 -1.97 -4.54
CA THR A 173 9.95 -1.78 -5.88
C THR A 173 10.91 -0.97 -6.76
N PRO A 174 10.87 -1.14 -8.09
CA PRO A 174 11.56 -0.21 -8.98
C PRO A 174 11.11 1.25 -8.76
N LYS A 175 11.98 2.20 -9.08
CA LYS A 175 11.58 3.63 -9.12
C LYS A 175 10.40 3.82 -10.08
N HIS A 176 9.46 4.68 -9.69
CA HIS A 176 8.21 4.95 -10.43
C HIS A 176 7.32 3.71 -10.68
N ALA A 177 7.47 2.65 -9.88
CA ALA A 177 6.66 1.44 -9.98
C ALA A 177 5.87 1.13 -8.70
N SER A 178 5.34 2.16 -8.03
CA SER A 178 4.49 1.97 -6.83
C SER A 178 3.23 1.15 -7.12
N TRP A 179 2.77 1.09 -8.38
CA TRP A 179 1.70 0.20 -8.83
C TRP A 179 2.00 -1.29 -8.62
N LEU A 180 3.27 -1.68 -8.42
CA LEU A 180 3.64 -3.04 -8.02
C LEU A 180 3.38 -3.31 -6.53
N ASN A 181 3.30 -2.30 -5.67
CA ASN A 181 3.13 -2.46 -4.23
C ASN A 181 1.65 -2.65 -3.86
N ILE A 182 1.24 -3.86 -3.49
CA ILE A 182 -0.19 -4.19 -3.24
C ILE A 182 -0.88 -3.28 -2.21
N ILE A 183 -0.18 -2.89 -1.14
CA ILE A 183 -0.68 -2.00 -0.10
C ILE A 183 -1.21 -0.67 -0.66
N GLU A 184 -0.65 -0.18 -1.77
CA GLU A 184 -1.16 1.03 -2.45
C GLU A 184 -2.62 0.84 -2.87
N SER A 185 -3.03 -0.37 -3.24
CA SER A 185 -4.44 -0.66 -3.54
C SER A 185 -5.33 -0.55 -2.30
N PHE A 186 -4.84 -0.97 -1.14
CA PHE A 186 -5.53 -0.81 0.14
C PHE A 186 -5.63 0.68 0.52
N ILE A 187 -4.52 1.41 0.50
CA ILE A 187 -4.45 2.85 0.79
C ILE A 187 -5.35 3.64 -0.16
N SER A 188 -5.39 3.26 -1.43
CA SER A 188 -6.24 3.85 -2.46
C SER A 188 -7.74 3.61 -2.20
N LYS A 189 -8.12 2.40 -1.76
CA LYS A 189 -9.49 2.07 -1.35
C LYS A 189 -9.90 2.87 -0.10
N MET A 190 -9.06 2.89 0.93
CA MET A 190 -9.26 3.69 2.14
C MET A 190 -9.38 5.19 1.81
N SER A 191 -8.54 5.70 0.91
CA SER A 191 -8.56 7.11 0.51
C SER A 191 -9.89 7.51 -0.14
N ARG A 192 -10.39 6.69 -1.08
CA ARG A 192 -11.64 6.97 -1.79
C ARG A 192 -12.89 6.69 -0.95
N GLY A 193 -12.90 5.61 -0.17
CA GLY A 193 -14.09 5.15 0.55
C GLY A 193 -14.27 5.79 1.92
N PHE A 194 -13.18 6.17 2.58
CA PHE A 194 -13.20 6.65 3.96
C PHE A 194 -12.64 8.07 4.10
N LEU A 195 -11.36 8.27 3.73
CA LEU A 195 -10.69 9.57 3.98
C LEU A 195 -11.28 10.73 3.18
N LYS A 196 -11.86 10.47 1.99
CA LYS A 196 -12.53 11.51 1.21
C LYS A 196 -13.78 12.05 1.91
N ALA A 197 -14.52 11.17 2.60
CA ALA A 197 -15.82 11.48 3.19
C ALA A 197 -15.72 12.04 4.62
N ILE A 198 -14.75 11.55 5.39
CA ILE A 198 -14.61 11.86 6.82
C ILE A 198 -14.44 13.36 7.11
N ARG A 199 -15.05 13.82 8.20
CA ARG A 199 -14.85 15.13 8.81
C ARG A 199 -14.67 14.96 10.32
N VAL A 200 -13.77 15.74 10.90
CA VAL A 200 -13.28 15.60 12.29
C VAL A 200 -12.90 16.96 12.84
N LYS A 201 -13.05 17.16 14.15
CA LYS A 201 -12.78 18.41 14.86
C LYS A 201 -11.39 18.48 15.49
N SER A 202 -10.59 17.43 15.35
CA SER A 202 -9.22 17.38 15.87
C SER A 202 -8.36 16.32 15.16
N ILE A 203 -7.04 16.44 15.30
CA ILE A 203 -6.09 15.40 14.90
C ILE A 203 -6.32 14.09 15.67
N MET A 204 -6.61 14.17 16.96
CA MET A 204 -6.84 12.98 17.79
C MET A 204 -8.05 12.19 17.31
N GLU A 205 -9.13 12.90 16.95
CA GLU A 205 -10.31 12.26 16.36
C GLU A 205 -9.97 11.60 15.02
N LEU A 206 -9.20 12.27 14.13
CA LEU A 206 -8.75 11.66 12.88
C LEU A 206 -8.00 10.35 13.12
N LYS A 207 -7.06 10.37 14.07
CA LYS A 207 -6.27 9.20 14.46
C LYS A 207 -7.18 8.06 14.91
N ASN A 208 -8.05 8.31 15.88
CA ASN A 208 -8.97 7.31 16.41
C ASN A 208 -9.88 6.71 15.33
N ARG A 209 -10.33 7.53 14.37
CA ARG A 209 -11.20 7.07 13.27
C ARG A 209 -10.43 6.22 12.25
N ILE A 210 -9.17 6.53 11.99
CA ILE A 210 -8.29 5.67 11.17
C ILE A 210 -8.07 4.33 11.87
N ASP A 211 -7.73 4.36 13.17
CA ASP A 211 -7.48 3.15 13.95
C ASP A 211 -8.73 2.25 13.98
N GLN A 212 -9.92 2.83 14.24
CA GLN A 212 -11.20 2.12 14.16
C GLN A 212 -11.46 1.50 12.78
N TYR A 213 -11.25 2.27 11.70
CA TYR A 213 -11.48 1.77 10.34
C TYR A 213 -10.61 0.55 10.03
N ILE A 214 -9.32 0.58 10.39
CA ILE A 214 -8.40 -0.52 10.10
C ILE A 214 -8.66 -1.71 11.03
N ASN A 215 -8.98 -1.47 12.30
CA ASN A 215 -9.35 -2.53 13.25
C ASN A 215 -10.60 -3.31 12.79
N LEU A 216 -11.64 -2.61 12.33
CA LEU A 216 -12.84 -3.25 11.76
C LEU A 216 -12.50 -4.10 10.53
N LEU A 217 -11.59 -3.63 9.67
CA LEU A 217 -11.13 -4.43 8.53
C LEU A 217 -10.31 -5.66 8.94
N ASN A 218 -9.67 -5.61 10.12
CA ASN A 218 -8.91 -6.74 10.66
C ASN A 218 -9.79 -7.78 11.37
N GLU A 219 -11.03 -7.46 11.72
CA GLU A 219 -12.00 -8.43 12.24
C GLU A 219 -12.36 -9.47 11.17
N GLU A 220 -12.52 -9.01 9.91
CA GLU A 220 -12.73 -9.87 8.74
C GLU A 220 -11.72 -9.52 7.63
N PRO A 221 -10.46 -9.99 7.75
CA PRO A 221 -9.39 -9.56 6.86
C PRO A 221 -9.62 -10.02 5.43
N VAL A 222 -9.59 -9.06 4.51
CA VAL A 222 -9.65 -9.33 3.08
C VAL A 222 -8.23 -9.61 2.58
N VAL A 223 -8.04 -10.82 2.06
CA VAL A 223 -6.76 -11.21 1.48
C VAL A 223 -6.58 -10.55 0.11
N PHE A 224 -5.65 -9.61 0.01
CA PHE A 224 -5.31 -8.98 -1.27
C PHE A 224 -4.53 -9.97 -2.16
N VAL A 225 -4.91 -10.03 -3.44
CA VAL A 225 -4.32 -10.94 -4.42
C VAL A 225 -3.82 -10.16 -5.62
N TRP A 226 -2.54 -10.35 -5.96
CA TRP A 226 -1.99 -9.89 -7.22
C TRP A 226 -2.67 -10.61 -8.39
N LYS A 227 -3.42 -9.86 -9.20
CA LYS A 227 -4.23 -10.40 -10.30
C LYS A 227 -3.46 -10.59 -11.61
N TYR A 228 -2.36 -9.87 -11.85
CA TYR A 228 -1.63 -10.00 -13.11
C TYR A 228 -0.91 -11.35 -13.17
N LYS A 229 -1.08 -12.04 -14.30
CA LYS A 229 -0.37 -13.27 -14.60
C LYS A 229 1.09 -12.92 -14.90
N VAL A 230 1.96 -13.82 -14.49
CA VAL A 230 3.40 -13.74 -14.70
C VAL A 230 3.85 -14.78 -15.75
N GLU A 231 2.89 -15.45 -16.39
CA GLU A 231 3.08 -16.50 -17.38
C GLU A 231 2.09 -16.26 -18.52
N GLY A 232 2.59 -16.24 -19.76
CA GLY A 232 1.85 -15.96 -21.00
C GLY A 232 2.07 -14.55 -21.56
N GLU A 233 1.65 -14.33 -22.82
CA GLU A 233 1.72 -13.07 -23.61
C GLU A 233 0.94 -11.88 -23.00
N ASP A 234 0.46 -11.99 -21.76
CA ASP A 234 -0.20 -10.90 -21.06
C ASP A 234 0.85 -9.85 -20.65
N ARG A 235 0.81 -8.69 -21.34
CA ARG A 235 1.68 -7.55 -21.03
C ARG A 235 1.45 -7.07 -19.60
N ILE A 236 2.43 -7.30 -18.73
CA ILE A 236 2.48 -6.67 -17.41
C ILE A 236 2.55 -5.14 -17.63
N PRO A 237 1.78 -4.33 -16.86
CA PRO A 237 1.90 -2.88 -16.93
C PRO A 237 3.37 -2.44 -16.88
N GLY A 238 3.78 -1.53 -17.76
CA GLY A 238 5.18 -1.10 -17.86
C GLY A 238 6.09 -1.93 -18.79
N GLY A 239 5.55 -2.93 -19.51
CA GLY A 239 6.32 -3.65 -20.55
C GLY A 239 7.44 -4.52 -19.98
N ILE A 240 7.12 -5.27 -18.92
CA ILE A 240 8.06 -6.17 -18.25
C ILE A 240 7.99 -7.54 -18.93
N GLU A 241 9.10 -8.01 -19.46
CA GLU A 241 9.28 -9.38 -19.95
C GLU A 241 9.98 -10.22 -18.87
N ILE A 242 9.37 -11.35 -18.53
CA ILE A 242 9.79 -12.22 -17.41
C ILE A 242 10.38 -13.51 -17.93
#